data_AF-A0A813GZI2-F1
#
_entry.id   AF-A0A813GZI2-F1
#
_cell.length_a   1.000
_cell.length_b   1.000
_cell.length_c   1.000
_cell.angle_alpha   90.00
_cell.angle_beta   90.00
_cell.angle_gamma   90.00
#
_symmetry.space_group_name_H-M   'P 1'
#
loop_
_entity.id
_entity.type
_entity.pdbx_description
1 polymer ?
#
loop_
_entity_poly.entity_id
_entity_poly.type
_entity_poly.pdbx_seq_one_letter_code
_entity_poly.pdbx_strand_id
1 'polypeptide(L)'
;AQSLATAFREAAAADRCSHHAHADAALRVRIACIDHVQCSRLHWDDVPLRAVSILAGAGTEVLPESRADRGGLARLEALPLDSQGAMTSEEWNRHFVADGNGSPDEAMIQFPNGWAALMKGSSWGACDAENSNSQASPGALHRSPKRATKRVLLQVDFADFVEN
;
A
#
# COMPACT_ATOMS: atom_id res chain seq x y z
N ALA A 1 23.33 13.28 20.05
CA ALA A 1 22.86 12.56 18.85
C ALA A 1 22.07 13.54 17.99
N GLN A 2 22.46 13.77 16.74
CA GLN A 2 21.62 14.55 15.81
C GLN A 2 20.31 13.80 15.58
N SER A 3 19.21 14.53 15.47
CA SER A 3 17.92 13.91 15.10
C SER A 3 17.95 13.52 13.63
N LEU A 4 17.26 12.43 13.29
CA LEU A 4 17.11 11.95 11.91
C LEU A 4 16.61 13.06 10.98
N ALA A 5 15.71 13.92 11.47
CA ALA A 5 15.18 15.07 10.75
C ALA A 5 16.25 16.12 10.40
N THR A 6 17.26 16.31 11.26
CA THR A 6 18.38 17.22 10.98
C THR A 6 19.31 16.64 9.92
N ALA A 7 19.61 15.34 9.99
CA ALA A 7 20.41 14.66 8.97
C ALA A 7 19.77 14.70 7.57
N PHE A 8 18.45 14.51 7.47
CA PHE A 8 17.74 14.61 6.19
C PHE A 8 17.76 16.03 5.61
N ARG A 9 17.59 17.06 6.44
CA ARG A 9 17.68 18.46 5.99
C ARG A 9 19.07 18.85 5.52
N GLU A 10 20.11 18.40 6.22
CA GLU A 10 21.50 18.66 5.84
C GLU A 10 21.85 17.97 4.50
N ALA A 11 21.36 16.75 4.28
CA ALA A 11 21.53 16.02 3.02
C ALA A 11 20.82 16.71 1.84
N ALA A 12 19.57 17.16 2.04
CA ALA A 12 18.81 17.88 1.01
C ALA A 12 19.45 19.25 0.68
N ALA A 13 19.99 19.95 1.68
CA ALA A 13 20.66 21.24 1.47
C ALA A 13 22.01 21.12 0.73
N ALA A 14 22.60 19.93 0.68
CA ALA A 14 23.85 19.66 -0.01
C ALA A 14 23.68 19.44 -1.52
N ASP A 15 22.48 19.10 -1.99
CA ASP A 15 22.21 18.70 -3.38
C ASP A 15 21.76 19.86 -4.29
N ARG A 16 22.48 20.99 -4.24
CA ARG A 16 22.18 22.21 -5.02
C ARG A 16 22.68 22.16 -6.47
N CYS A 17 22.60 21.01 -7.14
CA CYS A 17 22.97 20.91 -8.55
C CYS A 17 21.82 20.41 -9.43
N SER A 18 21.47 21.27 -10.38
CA SER A 18 20.69 21.04 -11.62
C SER A 18 19.16 21.07 -11.57
N HIS A 19 18.67 22.13 -12.22
CA HIS A 19 17.39 22.33 -12.90
C HIS A 19 16.57 21.05 -13.18
N HIS A 20 15.66 20.72 -12.28
CA HIS A 20 14.23 20.44 -12.48
C HIS A 20 13.62 20.66 -11.09
N ALA A 21 12.60 21.52 -10.97
CA ALA A 21 11.95 21.77 -9.68
C ALA A 21 11.17 20.51 -9.28
N HIS A 22 11.87 19.51 -8.74
CA HIS A 22 11.23 18.41 -8.05
C HIS A 22 10.57 19.01 -6.81
N ALA A 23 9.26 18.81 -6.68
CA ALA A 23 8.57 19.08 -5.43
C ALA A 23 9.33 18.39 -4.30
N ASP A 24 9.51 19.06 -3.15
CA ASP A 24 10.27 18.50 -2.04
C ASP A 24 9.73 17.09 -1.72
N ALA A 25 10.59 16.08 -1.74
CA ALA A 25 10.17 14.73 -1.41
C ALA A 25 10.11 14.57 0.11
N ALA A 26 9.00 14.05 0.63
CA ALA A 26 8.82 13.73 2.05
C ALA A 26 8.80 12.21 2.27
N LEU A 27 9.35 11.81 3.42
CA LEU A 27 9.26 10.44 3.92
C LEU A 27 8.54 10.43 5.25
N ARG A 28 7.51 9.58 5.37
CA ARG A 28 6.85 9.29 6.64
C ARG A 28 7.27 7.91 7.10
N VAL A 29 7.97 7.85 8.24
CA VAL A 29 8.38 6.58 8.86
C VAL A 29 7.49 6.29 10.06
N ARG A 30 6.95 5.07 10.10
CA ARG A 30 6.18 4.54 11.24
C ARG A 30 6.76 3.21 11.68
N ILE A 31 7.03 3.08 12.97
CA ILE A 31 7.31 1.80 13.63
C ILE A 31 6.21 1.56 14.64
N ALA A 32 5.57 0.39 14.60
CA ALA A 32 4.45 0.08 15.47
C ALA A 32 4.46 -1.39 15.93
N CYS A 33 4.15 -1.58 17.21
CA CYS A 33 3.70 -2.87 17.73
C CYS A 33 2.18 -2.95 17.52
N ILE A 34 1.73 -3.98 16.81
CA ILE A 34 0.32 -4.19 16.47
C ILE A 34 -0.08 -5.54 17.04
N ASP A 35 -1.21 -5.59 17.75
CA ASP A 35 -1.74 -6.81 18.38
C ASP A 35 -3.19 -7.11 17.94
N HIS A 36 -3.71 -6.35 16.98
CA HIS A 36 -5.04 -6.47 16.41
C HIS A 36 -4.98 -6.46 14.88
N VAL A 37 -6.08 -6.89 14.24
CA VAL A 37 -6.24 -6.76 12.79
C VAL A 37 -6.52 -5.29 12.46
N GLN A 38 -5.75 -4.71 11.55
CA GLN A 38 -5.96 -3.30 11.15
C GLN A 38 -7.01 -3.19 10.05
N CYS A 39 -6.81 -3.93 8.95
CA CYS A 39 -7.74 -4.00 7.84
C CYS A 39 -7.60 -5.36 7.15
N SER A 40 -8.58 -6.24 7.33
CA SER A 40 -8.65 -7.55 6.66
C SER A 40 -9.31 -7.50 5.28
N ARG A 41 -9.82 -6.32 4.88
CA ARG A 41 -10.32 -6.07 3.53
C ARG A 41 -9.15 -5.67 2.63
N LEU A 42 -9.09 -6.26 1.44
CA LEU A 42 -8.18 -5.90 0.37
C LEU A 42 -8.44 -4.45 -0.02
N HIS A 43 -7.36 -3.69 -0.05
CA HIS A 43 -7.35 -2.29 -0.47
C HIS A 43 -5.99 -1.98 -1.09
N TRP A 44 -5.90 -0.80 -1.69
CA TRP A 44 -4.63 -0.14 -1.96
C TRP A 44 -4.59 1.13 -1.13
N ASP A 45 -3.39 1.63 -0.88
CA ASP A 45 -3.21 2.88 -0.16
C ASP A 45 -3.25 4.08 -1.09
N ASP A 46 -3.80 5.17 -0.57
CA ASP A 46 -3.70 6.49 -1.20
C ASP A 46 -2.36 7.17 -0.85
N VAL A 47 -1.28 6.55 -1.32
CA VAL A 47 0.10 7.09 -1.28
C VAL A 47 0.79 6.78 -2.62
N PRO A 48 1.83 7.53 -3.00
CA PRO A 48 2.63 7.16 -4.16
C PRO A 48 3.28 5.78 -3.99
N LEU A 49 4.08 5.60 -2.94
CA LEU A 49 4.81 4.37 -2.68
C LEU A 49 4.93 4.13 -1.19
N ARG A 50 4.78 2.86 -0.82
CA ARG A 50 4.93 2.40 0.54
C ARG A 50 5.94 1.26 0.61
N ALA A 51 6.94 1.40 1.44
CA ALA A 51 7.77 0.29 1.89
C ALA A 51 7.19 -0.28 3.19
N VAL A 52 6.98 -1.59 3.25
CA VAL A 52 6.57 -2.29 4.47
C VAL A 52 7.55 -3.41 4.77
N SER A 53 8.00 -3.48 6.02
CA SER A 53 8.78 -4.59 6.55
C SER A 53 8.17 -5.08 7.86
N ILE A 54 8.14 -6.40 8.00
CA ILE A 54 7.62 -7.06 9.20
C ILE A 54 8.82 -7.59 9.97
N LEU A 55 9.15 -6.91 11.07
CA LEU A 55 10.33 -7.22 11.86
C LEU A 55 10.09 -8.44 12.78
N ALA A 56 8.84 -8.66 13.16
CA ALA A 56 8.39 -9.84 13.91
C ALA A 56 6.87 -10.04 13.74
N GLY A 57 6.37 -11.28 13.87
CA GLY A 57 4.94 -11.61 13.85
C GLY A 57 4.42 -12.09 12.48
N ALA A 58 3.13 -11.92 12.20
CA ALA A 58 2.56 -12.24 10.89
C ALA A 58 2.64 -11.05 9.93
N GLY A 59 2.93 -11.36 8.66
CA GLY A 59 3.26 -10.37 7.66
C GLY A 59 2.05 -9.83 6.90
N THR A 60 2.20 -8.64 6.31
CA THR A 60 1.20 -8.12 5.36
C THR A 60 1.01 -9.13 4.23
N GLU A 61 -0.24 -9.30 3.83
CA GLU A 61 -0.62 -10.20 2.75
C GLU A 61 -0.92 -9.35 1.51
N VAL A 62 -0.41 -9.78 0.35
CA VAL A 62 -0.57 -9.10 -0.94
C VAL A 62 -1.24 -10.03 -1.93
N LEU A 63 -2.15 -9.50 -2.72
CA LEU A 63 -2.71 -10.19 -3.87
C LEU A 63 -1.82 -9.90 -5.10
N PRO A 64 -1.17 -10.91 -5.70
CA PRO A 64 -0.38 -10.70 -6.91
C PRO A 64 -1.25 -10.18 -8.05
N GLU A 65 -0.70 -9.29 -8.90
CA GLU A 65 -1.44 -8.71 -10.02
C GLU A 65 -2.02 -9.77 -10.95
N SER A 66 -1.28 -10.86 -11.20
CA SER A 66 -1.73 -11.98 -12.02
C SER A 66 -2.95 -12.72 -11.46
N ARG A 67 -3.32 -12.46 -10.19
CA ARG A 67 -4.49 -13.01 -9.49
C ARG A 67 -5.53 -11.93 -9.19
N ALA A 68 -5.28 -10.67 -9.54
CA ALA A 68 -6.17 -9.56 -9.22
C ALA A 68 -7.21 -9.37 -10.32
N ASP A 69 -8.49 -9.30 -9.93
CA ASP A 69 -9.57 -8.79 -10.77
C ASP A 69 -9.82 -7.31 -10.44
N ARG A 70 -9.25 -6.43 -11.28
CA ARG A 70 -9.39 -4.97 -11.14
C ARG A 70 -10.80 -4.46 -11.43
N GLY A 71 -11.64 -5.25 -12.12
CA GLY A 71 -13.08 -4.96 -12.26
C GLY A 71 -13.86 -5.14 -10.96
N GLY A 72 -13.25 -5.77 -9.94
CA GLY A 72 -13.81 -5.95 -8.61
C GLY A 72 -14.26 -4.67 -7.93
N LEU A 73 -13.45 -3.61 -8.04
CA LEU A 73 -13.78 -2.30 -7.45
C LEU A 73 -15.06 -1.73 -8.05
N ALA A 74 -15.14 -1.64 -9.37
CA ALA A 74 -16.30 -1.08 -10.05
C ALA A 74 -17.58 -1.84 -9.69
N ARG A 75 -17.49 -3.17 -9.52
CA ARG A 75 -18.63 -3.98 -9.04
C ARG A 75 -19.01 -3.68 -7.60
N LEU A 76 -18.04 -3.45 -6.71
CA LEU A 76 -18.30 -3.06 -5.32
C LEU A 76 -18.91 -1.66 -5.23
N GLU A 77 -18.35 -0.69 -5.97
CA GLU A 77 -18.84 0.70 -6.03
C GLU A 77 -20.26 0.81 -6.59
N ALA A 78 -20.66 -0.12 -7.47
CA ALA A 78 -22.02 -0.20 -7.99
C ALA A 78 -23.06 -0.70 -6.95
N LEU A 79 -22.63 -1.25 -5.82
CA LEU A 79 -23.52 -1.69 -4.75
C LEU A 79 -23.89 -0.52 -3.82
N PRO A 80 -25.10 -0.52 -3.21
CA PRO A 80 -25.44 0.43 -2.16
C PRO A 80 -24.42 0.41 -1.02
N LEU A 81 -24.13 1.57 -0.43
CA LEU A 81 -23.15 1.71 0.66
C LEU A 81 -23.46 0.79 1.85
N ASP A 82 -24.74 0.62 2.19
CA ASP A 82 -25.16 -0.30 3.27
C ASP A 82 -24.81 -1.76 2.95
N SER A 83 -24.92 -2.15 1.68
CA SER A 83 -24.53 -3.49 1.23
C SER A 83 -23.01 -3.68 1.32
N GLN A 84 -22.23 -2.68 0.94
CA GLN A 84 -20.77 -2.70 1.08
C GLN A 84 -20.34 -2.75 2.55
N GLY A 85 -21.02 -2.00 3.42
CA GLY A 85 -20.76 -1.94 4.86
C GLY A 85 -21.02 -3.29 5.54
N ALA A 86 -22.10 -3.97 5.15
CA ALA A 86 -22.54 -5.24 5.73
C ALA A 86 -21.67 -6.45 5.34
N MET A 87 -20.86 -6.37 4.27
CA MET A 87 -20.03 -7.48 3.82
C MET A 87 -18.97 -7.89 4.85
N THR A 88 -18.78 -9.18 5.01
CA THR A 88 -17.60 -9.72 5.67
C THR A 88 -16.34 -9.38 4.86
N SER A 89 -15.17 -9.43 5.49
CA SER A 89 -13.90 -9.26 4.75
C SER A 89 -13.71 -10.34 3.68
N GLU A 90 -14.22 -11.55 3.92
CA GLU A 90 -14.14 -12.65 2.96
C GLU A 90 -14.97 -12.36 1.71
N GLU A 91 -16.22 -11.93 1.88
CA GLU A 91 -17.10 -11.53 0.77
C GLU A 91 -16.50 -10.36 -0.01
N TRP A 92 -16.04 -9.32 0.68
CA TRP A 92 -15.35 -8.17 0.07
C TRP A 92 -14.15 -8.61 -0.76
N ASN A 93 -13.27 -9.44 -0.20
CA ASN A 93 -12.02 -9.85 -0.85
C ASN A 93 -12.28 -10.70 -2.10
N ARG A 94 -13.35 -11.49 -2.13
CA ARG A 94 -13.72 -12.30 -3.30
C ARG A 94 -13.96 -11.47 -4.55
N HIS A 95 -14.37 -10.21 -4.42
CA HIS A 95 -14.56 -9.32 -5.56
C HIS A 95 -13.26 -9.01 -6.30
N PHE A 96 -12.10 -9.12 -5.64
CA PHE A 96 -10.79 -8.75 -6.19
C PHE A 96 -9.97 -9.92 -6.73
N VAL A 97 -10.44 -11.16 -6.64
CA VAL A 97 -9.66 -12.34 -7.03
C VAL A 97 -10.11 -12.84 -8.40
N ALA A 98 -9.20 -12.82 -9.37
CA ALA A 98 -9.39 -13.46 -10.66
C ALA A 98 -9.42 -14.98 -10.45
N ASP A 99 -10.37 -15.67 -11.09
CA ASP A 99 -10.70 -17.11 -10.91
C ASP A 99 -11.59 -17.40 -9.70
N GLY A 100 -12.87 -17.01 -9.76
CA GLY A 100 -13.90 -17.20 -8.71
C GLY A 100 -14.14 -18.61 -8.15
N ASN A 101 -13.26 -19.57 -8.44
CA ASN A 101 -13.19 -20.91 -7.85
C ASN A 101 -12.18 -21.02 -6.69
N GLY A 102 -11.30 -20.04 -6.46
CA GLY A 102 -10.33 -20.03 -5.35
C GLY A 102 -10.76 -19.14 -4.18
N SER A 103 -10.37 -19.50 -2.96
CA SER A 103 -10.50 -18.58 -1.83
C SER A 103 -9.50 -17.42 -1.94
N PRO A 104 -9.82 -16.21 -1.45
CA PRO A 104 -8.85 -15.11 -1.40
C PRO A 104 -7.56 -15.47 -0.65
N ASP A 105 -7.62 -16.41 0.30
CA ASP A 105 -6.44 -16.82 1.06
C ASP A 105 -5.45 -17.62 0.22
N GLU A 106 -5.94 -18.44 -0.69
CA GLU A 106 -5.10 -19.23 -1.60
C GLU A 106 -4.46 -18.37 -2.70
N ALA A 107 -5.10 -17.25 -3.05
CA ALA A 107 -4.61 -16.33 -4.07
C ALA A 107 -3.51 -15.39 -3.53
N MET A 108 -3.37 -15.25 -2.22
CA MET A 108 -2.54 -14.24 -1.58
C MET A 108 -1.17 -14.76 -1.18
N ILE A 109 -0.19 -13.85 -1.16
CA ILE A 109 1.17 -14.09 -0.69
C ILE A 109 1.36 -13.33 0.60
N GLN A 110 1.73 -14.03 1.67
CA GLN A 110 2.13 -13.39 2.92
C GLN A 110 3.63 -13.08 2.89
N PHE A 111 4.01 -11.84 3.18
CA PHE A 111 5.43 -11.50 3.30
C PHE A 111 6.07 -12.18 4.51
N PRO A 112 7.21 -12.88 4.32
CA PRO A 112 7.94 -13.46 5.43
C PRO A 112 8.53 -12.39 6.37
N ASN A 113 8.85 -12.80 7.59
CA ASN A 113 9.57 -11.92 8.52
C ASN A 113 10.94 -11.56 7.98
N GLY A 114 11.33 -10.29 8.18
CA GLY A 114 12.59 -9.73 7.68
C GLY A 114 12.57 -9.34 6.21
N TRP A 115 11.50 -9.62 5.46
CA TRP A 115 11.34 -9.12 4.10
C TRP A 115 10.82 -7.69 4.11
N ALA A 116 11.30 -6.90 3.15
CA ALA A 116 10.77 -5.58 2.84
C ALA A 116 10.07 -5.64 1.48
N ALA A 117 8.85 -5.12 1.43
CA ALA A 117 8.06 -4.99 0.22
C ALA A 117 7.93 -3.52 -0.17
N LEU A 118 8.12 -3.22 -1.45
CA LEU A 118 7.80 -1.92 -2.04
C LEU A 118 6.47 -2.04 -2.78
N MET A 119 5.49 -1.27 -2.36
CA MET A 119 4.11 -1.32 -2.82
C MET A 119 3.74 0.01 -3.46
N LYS A 120 3.47 -0.01 -4.77
CA LYS A 120 2.88 1.13 -5.48
C LYS A 120 1.50 1.42 -4.89
N GLY A 121 1.20 2.66 -4.53
CA GLY A 121 -0.17 3.05 -4.16
C GLY A 121 -0.87 3.80 -5.29
N SER A 122 -2.10 4.25 -5.05
CA SER A 122 -2.96 4.82 -6.10
C SER A 122 -2.55 6.20 -6.59
N SER A 123 -1.77 6.95 -5.82
CA SER A 123 -1.32 8.29 -6.19
C SER A 123 0.08 8.31 -6.83
N TRP A 124 0.61 7.15 -7.23
CA TRP A 124 1.87 7.10 -7.97
C TRP A 124 1.72 7.73 -9.37
N GLY A 125 2.08 9.02 -9.47
CA GLY A 125 1.93 9.84 -10.68
C GLY A 125 3.10 9.81 -11.66
N ALA A 126 4.17 9.04 -11.38
CA ALA A 126 5.32 8.99 -12.27
C ALA A 126 5.07 7.97 -13.40
N CYS A 127 4.94 8.48 -14.63
CA CYS A 127 5.11 7.85 -15.97
C CYS A 127 3.89 7.43 -16.83
N ASP A 128 2.63 7.60 -16.38
CA ASP A 128 1.46 7.34 -17.25
C ASP A 128 1.05 8.56 -18.12
N ALA A 129 1.83 9.65 -18.11
CA ALA A 129 1.51 10.89 -18.81
C ALA A 129 2.04 10.99 -20.26
N GLU A 130 2.96 10.12 -20.68
CA GLU A 130 3.48 10.18 -22.07
C GLU A 130 2.67 9.36 -23.08
N ASN A 131 1.73 8.53 -22.61
CA ASN A 131 0.72 7.89 -23.46
C ASN A 131 -0.64 8.08 -22.80
N SER A 132 -1.41 9.08 -23.24
CA SER A 132 -2.71 9.50 -22.73
C SER A 132 -3.85 8.45 -22.76
N ASN A 133 -3.52 7.16 -22.92
CA ASN A 133 -4.42 6.02 -22.86
C ASN A 133 -4.09 5.04 -21.71
N SER A 134 -3.01 5.23 -20.94
CA SER A 134 -2.75 4.41 -19.75
C SER A 134 -3.65 4.85 -18.60
N GLN A 135 -4.70 4.07 -18.38
CA GLN A 135 -5.51 4.11 -17.17
C GLN A 135 -4.57 4.04 -15.95
N ALA A 136 -4.66 5.03 -15.05
CA ALA A 136 -3.82 5.13 -13.86
C ALA A 136 -3.60 3.75 -13.25
N SER A 137 -2.35 3.29 -13.23
CA SER A 137 -2.09 1.90 -12.89
C SER A 137 -2.45 1.66 -11.41
N PRO A 138 -3.36 0.70 -11.13
CA PRO A 138 -3.98 0.59 -9.82
C PRO A 138 -2.98 0.09 -8.78
N GLY A 139 -3.02 0.68 -7.58
CA GLY A 139 -2.08 0.36 -6.50
C GLY A 139 -2.08 -1.13 -6.11
N ALA A 140 -1.03 -1.55 -5.41
CA ALA A 140 -0.86 -2.91 -4.93
C ALA A 140 -1.97 -3.29 -3.93
N LEU A 141 -2.72 -4.33 -4.27
CA LEU A 141 -3.78 -4.88 -3.43
C LEU A 141 -3.18 -5.64 -2.27
N HIS A 142 -3.47 -5.21 -1.06
CA HIS A 142 -2.93 -5.79 0.16
C HIS A 142 -3.91 -5.68 1.33
N ARG A 143 -3.61 -6.40 2.40
CA ARG A 143 -4.34 -6.35 3.68
C ARG A 143 -3.45 -6.76 4.84
N SER A 144 -3.87 -6.45 6.06
CA SER A 144 -3.27 -7.03 7.26
C SER A 144 -3.67 -8.51 7.38
N PRO A 145 -2.86 -9.35 8.07
CA PRO A 145 -3.23 -10.73 8.38
C PRO A 145 -4.66 -10.85 8.91
N LYS A 146 -5.38 -11.88 8.49
CA LYS A 146 -6.77 -12.14 8.94
C LYS A 146 -6.91 -12.34 10.45
N ARG A 147 -5.88 -12.87 11.10
CA ARG A 147 -5.89 -13.14 12.54
C ARG A 147 -5.02 -12.13 13.26
N ALA A 148 -5.52 -11.66 14.40
CA ALA A 148 -4.74 -10.82 15.29
C ALA A 148 -3.48 -11.58 15.73
N THR A 149 -2.32 -10.99 15.46
CA THR A 149 -1.02 -11.48 15.92
C THR A 149 -0.22 -10.32 16.44
N LYS A 150 0.52 -10.52 17.53
CA LYS A 150 1.52 -9.53 17.96
C LYS A 150 2.61 -9.45 16.88
N ARG A 151 2.72 -8.28 16.26
CA ARG A 151 3.69 -8.02 15.19
C ARG A 151 4.35 -6.66 15.35
N VAL A 152 5.57 -6.56 14.84
CA VAL A 152 6.33 -5.30 14.76
C VAL A 152 6.44 -4.91 13.29
N LEU A 153 5.81 -3.80 12.94
CA LEU A 153 5.75 -3.26 11.58
C LEU A 153 6.67 -2.05 11.47
N LEU A 154 7.49 -2.02 10.43
CA LEU A 154 8.13 -0.82 9.90
C LEU A 154 7.44 -0.45 8.59
N GLN A 155 6.97 0.78 8.49
CA GLN A 155 6.35 1.34 7.29
C GLN A 155 7.05 2.65 6.93
N VAL A 156 7.35 2.83 5.65
CA VAL A 156 7.89 4.07 5.09
C VAL A 156 7.04 4.47 3.91
N ASP A 157 6.36 5.61 4.01
CA ASP A 157 5.57 6.16 2.91
C ASP A 157 6.37 7.28 2.24
N PHE A 158 6.48 7.22 0.93
CA PHE A 158 6.92 8.33 0.10
C PHE A 158 5.72 9.24 -0.12
N ALA A 159 5.88 10.53 0.13
CA ALA A 159 4.89 11.55 -0.16
C ALA A 159 5.58 12.69 -0.91
N ASP A 160 4.91 13.26 -1.90
CA ASP A 160 5.30 14.57 -2.43
C ASP A 160 4.92 15.62 -1.37
N PHE A 161 5.75 16.63 -1.12
CA PHE A 161 5.36 17.74 -0.24
C PHE A 161 4.08 18.37 -0.78
N VAL A 162 3.03 18.36 0.04
CA VAL A 162 1.90 19.26 -0.12
C VAL A 162 2.22 20.45 0.77
N GLU A 163 2.57 21.60 0.17
CA GLU A 163 2.61 22.86 0.92
C GLU A 163 1.19 23.11 1.47
N ASN A 164 1.09 23.26 2.80
CA ASN A 164 -0.15 23.65 3.47
C ASN A 164 -0.38 25.15 3.33
#